data_AF-A0A2R6JSM0-F1
#
_entry.id   AF-A0A2R6JSM0-F1
#
_cell.length_a   1.000
_cell.length_b   1.000
_cell.length_c   1.000
_cell.angle_alpha   90.00
_cell.angle_beta   90.00
_cell.angle_gamma   90.00
#
_symmetry.space_group_name_H-M   'P 1'
#
loop_
_entity.id
_entity.type
_entity.pdbx_description
1 polymer ?
#
loop_
_entity_poly.entity_id
_entity_poly.type
_entity_poly.pdbx_seq_one_letter_code
_entity_poly.pdbx_strand_id
1 'polypeptide(L)'
;MAGPFAERSIVLEFETGSPEEFLRFEPEAPPGERWLHRPDEFDDDLDREGVIDRYALPDSAEYEVSVVTVPPGESMRIGDVAGLNGRSGGGDLVELLGRDAVPEEWVGETVTLAEFLADRS
;
A
#
# COMPACT_ATOMS: atom_id res chain seq x y z
N MET A 1 16.38 9.97 10.54
CA MET A 1 15.21 10.01 9.63
C MET A 1 14.71 8.58 9.59
N ALA A 2 13.52 8.30 10.11
CA ALA A 2 12.96 6.96 10.01
C ALA A 2 12.65 6.67 8.54
N GLY A 3 13.04 5.50 8.05
CA GLY A 3 12.73 5.09 6.68
C GLY A 3 11.24 4.79 6.51
N PRO A 4 10.81 4.44 5.28
CA PRO A 4 9.44 4.06 4.99
C PRO A 4 9.02 2.75 5.69
N PHE A 5 9.99 1.88 5.98
CA PHE A 5 9.79 0.62 6.70
C PHE A 5 10.06 0.76 8.20
N ALA A 6 9.35 -0.03 9.01
CA ALA A 6 9.56 -0.10 10.45
C ALA A 6 11.00 -0.53 10.79
N GLU A 7 11.57 0.00 11.88
CA GLU A 7 12.99 -0.20 12.24
C GLU A 7 13.42 -1.66 12.43
N ARG A 8 12.47 -2.56 12.72
CA ARG A 8 12.70 -4.00 12.91
C ARG A 8 12.13 -4.86 11.79
N SER A 9 11.65 -4.24 10.73
CA SER A 9 11.10 -4.96 9.60
C SER A 9 12.21 -5.69 8.83
N ILE A 10 11.90 -6.91 8.41
CA ILE A 10 12.74 -7.62 7.43
C ILE A 10 12.29 -7.13 6.05
N VAL A 11 13.15 -6.36 5.40
CA VAL A 11 12.91 -5.90 4.04
C VAL A 11 13.42 -6.94 3.05
N LEU A 12 12.52 -7.46 2.23
CA LEU A 12 12.82 -8.45 1.19
C LEU A 12 12.77 -7.80 -0.18
N GLU A 13 13.79 -8.04 -1.00
CA GLU A 13 13.81 -7.64 -2.41
C GLU A 13 13.44 -8.83 -3.29
N PHE A 14 12.59 -8.60 -4.29
CA PHE A 14 12.15 -9.62 -5.23
C PHE A 14 11.80 -9.01 -6.59
N GLU A 15 11.63 -9.89 -7.57
CA GLU A 15 11.17 -9.54 -8.91
C GLU A 15 9.85 -10.28 -9.18
N THR A 16 8.85 -9.58 -9.71
CA THR A 16 7.57 -10.17 -10.08
C THR A 16 7.74 -11.20 -11.20
N GLY A 17 7.34 -12.45 -10.97
CA GLY A 17 7.39 -13.52 -11.98
C GLY A 17 6.17 -13.59 -12.89
N SER A 18 5.07 -12.97 -12.47
CA SER A 18 3.77 -12.88 -13.15
C SER A 18 3.12 -11.54 -12.83
N PRO A 19 2.05 -11.13 -13.53
CA PRO A 19 1.26 -9.99 -13.09
C PRO A 19 0.79 -10.18 -11.65
N GLU A 20 0.98 -9.16 -10.80
CA GLU A 20 0.58 -9.17 -9.40
C GLU A 20 -0.28 -7.93 -9.10
N GLU A 21 -1.34 -8.13 -8.30
CA GLU A 21 -2.25 -7.06 -7.90
C GLU A 21 -1.83 -6.47 -6.55
N PHE A 22 -1.86 -5.14 -6.49
CA PHE A 22 -1.57 -4.34 -5.31
C PHE A 22 -2.63 -3.25 -5.13
N LEU A 23 -2.65 -2.65 -3.95
CA LEU A 23 -3.50 -1.49 -3.64
C LEU A 23 -2.63 -0.24 -3.51
N ARG A 24 -3.15 0.88 -3.97
CA ARG A 24 -2.60 2.22 -3.73
C ARG A 24 -3.64 3.07 -3.03
N PHE A 25 -3.24 3.79 -1.98
CA PHE A 25 -4.10 4.72 -1.25
C PHE A 25 -3.81 6.16 -1.64
N GLU A 26 -4.85 6.98 -1.74
CA GLU A 26 -4.72 8.43 -1.78
C GLU A 26 -5.57 9.06 -0.66
N PRO A 27 -5.00 9.91 0.21
CA PRO A 27 -3.58 10.24 0.32
C PRO A 27 -2.70 9.07 0.83
N GLU A 28 -1.47 8.98 0.32
CA GLU A 28 -0.52 7.91 0.65
C GLU A 28 0.31 8.17 1.92
N ALA A 29 0.71 7.07 2.57
CA ALA A 29 1.75 7.05 3.59
C ALA A 29 2.67 5.83 3.36
N PRO A 30 4.00 6.01 3.34
CA PRO A 30 4.75 7.27 3.43
C PRO A 30 4.47 8.21 2.24
N PRO A 31 4.84 9.51 2.29
CA PRO A 31 4.69 10.38 1.14
C PRO A 31 5.57 9.89 -0.03
N GLY A 32 5.03 9.89 -1.24
CA GLY A 32 5.70 9.43 -2.46
C GLY A 32 4.72 9.36 -3.61
N GLU A 33 5.03 8.55 -4.62
CA GLU A 33 4.07 8.10 -5.66
C GLU A 33 4.29 6.64 -6.06
N ARG A 34 5.09 5.87 -5.29
CA ARG A 34 5.58 4.52 -5.64
C ARG A 34 5.24 3.44 -4.61
N TRP A 35 4.41 3.78 -3.65
CA TRP A 35 4.03 2.91 -2.56
C TRP A 35 2.81 2.09 -2.94
N LEU A 36 2.87 0.80 -2.64
CA LEU A 36 1.85 -0.19 -2.92
C LEU A 36 1.63 -1.03 -1.65
N HIS A 37 0.47 -1.65 -1.54
CA HIS A 37 0.09 -2.48 -0.41
C HIS A 37 -0.47 -3.82 -0.89
N ARG A 38 -0.26 -4.88 -0.12
CA ARG A 38 -0.78 -6.22 -0.48
C ARG A 38 -2.30 -6.25 -0.26
N PRO A 39 -3.10 -6.69 -1.25
CA PRO A 39 -4.55 -6.79 -1.10
C PRO A 39 -4.95 -7.92 -0.16
N ASP A 40 -4.10 -8.94 0.01
CA ASP A 40 -4.36 -10.12 0.86
C ASP A 40 -4.46 -9.77 2.35
N GLU A 41 -3.91 -8.62 2.78
CA GLU A 41 -3.99 -8.16 4.17
C GLU A 41 -5.34 -7.51 4.53
N PHE A 42 -6.21 -7.27 3.56
CA PHE A 42 -7.52 -6.62 3.77
C PHE A 42 -8.63 -7.59 4.20
N ASP A 43 -8.40 -8.90 4.16
CA ASP A 43 -9.44 -9.91 4.36
C ASP A 43 -9.79 -10.21 5.84
N ASP A 44 -8.99 -9.74 6.81
CA ASP A 44 -9.20 -10.02 8.24
C ASP A 44 -9.84 -8.84 8.98
N ASP A 45 -11.18 -8.75 9.00
CA ASP A 45 -12.01 -7.90 9.91
C ASP A 45 -11.63 -6.39 10.01
N LEU A 46 -10.84 -5.86 9.08
CA LEU A 46 -10.31 -4.50 9.14
C LEU A 46 -11.38 -3.48 8.74
N ASP A 47 -11.87 -2.74 9.74
CA ASP A 47 -12.71 -1.58 9.52
C ASP A 47 -11.88 -0.38 9.04
N ARG A 48 -12.57 0.72 8.67
CA ARG A 48 -11.91 1.93 8.19
C ARG A 48 -10.82 2.44 9.13
N GLU A 49 -11.05 2.44 10.45
CA GLU A 49 -10.04 2.92 11.40
C GLU A 49 -8.84 1.97 11.47
N GLY A 50 -9.08 0.67 11.42
CA GLY A 50 -8.05 -0.35 11.33
C GLY A 50 -7.14 -0.19 10.10
N VAL A 51 -7.72 0.08 8.92
CA VAL A 51 -6.96 0.33 7.69
C VAL A 51 -6.07 1.56 7.84
N ILE A 52 -6.63 2.69 8.31
CA ILE A 52 -5.88 3.94 8.47
C ILE A 52 -4.73 3.76 9.48
N ASP A 53 -4.95 3.03 10.57
CA ASP A 53 -3.89 2.77 11.55
C ASP A 53 -2.81 1.81 11.02
N ARG A 54 -3.23 0.71 10.38
CA ARG A 54 -2.34 -0.34 9.86
C ARG A 54 -1.41 0.16 8.77
N TYR A 55 -1.91 0.99 7.86
CA TYR A 55 -1.12 1.55 6.76
C TYR A 55 -0.56 2.95 7.06
N ALA A 56 -0.72 3.39 8.31
CA ALA A 56 -0.28 4.69 8.80
C ALA A 56 -0.71 5.89 7.93
N LEU A 57 -1.91 5.80 7.33
CA LEU A 57 -2.43 6.79 6.40
C LEU A 57 -2.61 8.16 7.09
N PRO A 58 -2.37 9.28 6.37
CA PRO A 58 -2.52 10.60 6.95
C PRO A 58 -4.00 10.95 7.11
N ASP A 59 -4.34 11.80 8.08
CA ASP A 59 -5.74 12.17 8.32
C ASP A 59 -6.39 12.82 7.08
N SER A 60 -7.42 12.17 6.56
CA SER A 60 -8.24 12.64 5.45
C SER A 60 -9.72 12.41 5.69
N ALA A 61 -10.54 13.29 5.11
CA ALA A 61 -12.00 13.13 5.10
C ALA A 61 -12.43 11.92 4.26
N GLU A 62 -11.70 11.66 3.18
CA GLU A 62 -11.94 10.59 2.23
C GLU A 62 -10.62 9.97 1.80
N TYR A 63 -10.63 8.66 1.56
CA TYR A 63 -9.49 7.92 1.03
C TYR A 63 -9.95 7.22 -0.23
N GLU A 64 -9.14 7.30 -1.27
CA GLU A 64 -9.31 6.55 -2.50
C GLU A 64 -8.40 5.33 -2.47
N VAL A 65 -8.90 4.23 -3.03
CA VAL A 65 -8.17 2.97 -3.17
C VAL A 65 -8.16 2.64 -4.65
N SER A 66 -6.97 2.51 -5.22
CA SER A 66 -6.79 2.05 -6.59
C SER A 66 -6.20 0.65 -6.61
N VAL A 67 -6.74 -0.24 -7.45
CA VAL A 67 -6.12 -1.53 -7.74
C VAL A 67 -5.04 -1.32 -8.80
N VAL A 68 -3.82 -1.77 -8.52
CA VAL A 68 -2.67 -1.63 -9.40
C VAL A 68 -2.21 -3.02 -9.83
N THR A 69 -2.18 -3.28 -11.13
CA THR A 69 -1.64 -4.52 -11.69
C THR A 69 -0.20 -4.30 -12.15
N VAL A 70 0.76 -4.77 -11.36
CA VAL A 70 2.19 -4.68 -11.69
C VAL A 70 2.55 -5.81 -12.66
N PRO A 71 3.15 -5.52 -13.83
CA PRO A 71 3.54 -6.54 -14.80
C PRO A 71 4.75 -7.35 -14.31
N PRO A 72 5.02 -8.54 -14.91
CA PRO A 72 6.21 -9.31 -14.59
C PRO A 72 7.51 -8.57 -14.96
N GLY A 73 8.61 -8.90 -14.28
CA GLY A 73 9.93 -8.31 -14.47
C GLY A 73 10.19 -7.01 -13.69
N GLU A 74 9.26 -6.56 -12.84
CA GLU A 74 9.46 -5.38 -12.01
C GLU A 74 10.15 -5.74 -10.69
N SER A 75 11.19 -4.98 -10.36
CA SER A 75 11.93 -5.13 -9.10
C SER A 75 11.22 -4.38 -7.99
N MET A 76 11.01 -5.04 -6.85
CA MET A 76 10.30 -4.48 -5.72
C MET A 76 10.99 -4.82 -4.41
N ARG A 77 10.66 -4.06 -3.37
CA ARG A 77 10.94 -4.47 -1.99
C ARG A 77 9.70 -4.38 -1.13
N ILE A 78 9.55 -5.33 -0.22
CA ILE A 78 8.44 -5.40 0.73
C ILE A 78 8.96 -5.42 2.15
N GLY A 79 8.23 -4.77 3.05
CA GLY A 79 8.41 -4.82 4.48
C GLY A 79 7.24 -4.13 5.18
N ASP A 80 7.27 -4.12 6.50
CA ASP A 80 6.23 -3.52 7.32
C ASP A 80 6.34 -1.99 7.25
N VAL A 81 5.21 -1.31 6.99
CA VAL A 81 5.14 0.16 7.02
C VAL A 81 5.54 0.66 8.42
N ALA A 82 6.36 1.71 8.45
CA ALA A 82 6.69 2.39 9.70
C ALA A 82 5.46 3.07 10.30
N GLY A 83 5.41 3.18 11.64
CA GLY A 83 4.45 4.06 12.30
C GLY A 83 4.69 5.52 11.91
N LEU A 84 3.68 6.14 11.27
CA LEU A 84 3.69 7.50 10.75
C LEU A 84 2.35 8.19 11.09
N ASN A 85 2.30 9.52 11.03
CA ASN A 85 1.06 10.29 11.25
C ASN A 85 0.34 10.01 12.59
N GLY A 86 1.09 9.59 13.62
CA GLY A 86 0.51 9.21 14.92
C GLY A 86 -0.18 7.83 14.94
N ARG A 87 0.00 7.03 13.88
CA ARG A 87 -0.56 5.70 13.69
C ARG A 87 0.48 4.61 13.94
N SER A 88 0.00 3.40 14.20
CA SER A 88 0.87 2.25 14.53
C SER A 88 1.70 1.77 13.34
N GLY A 89 1.13 1.77 12.13
CA GLY A 89 1.71 1.10 10.98
C GLY A 89 1.66 -0.43 11.10
N GLY A 90 2.59 -1.12 10.45
CA GLY A 90 2.73 -2.58 10.51
C GLY A 90 2.02 -3.38 9.42
N GLY A 91 1.29 -2.73 8.50
CA GLY A 91 0.85 -3.38 7.25
C GLY A 91 1.98 -3.52 6.24
N ASP A 92 1.80 -4.41 5.27
CA ASP A 92 2.74 -4.62 4.18
C ASP A 92 2.83 -3.37 3.30
N LEU A 93 4.04 -2.83 3.20
CA LEU A 93 4.42 -1.76 2.30
C LEU A 93 5.32 -2.35 1.22
N VAL A 94 4.96 -2.07 -0.02
CA VAL A 94 5.72 -2.44 -1.21
C VAL A 94 6.23 -1.17 -1.88
N GLU A 95 7.50 -1.19 -2.27
CA GLU A 95 8.14 -0.13 -3.03
C GLU A 95 8.57 -0.66 -4.39
N LEU A 96 8.18 0.05 -5.45
CA LEU A 96 8.71 -0.16 -6.78
C LEU A 96 10.15 0.37 -6.87
N LEU A 97 11.11 -0.53 -7.13
CA LEU A 97 12.51 -0.17 -7.29
C LEU A 97 12.77 0.27 -8.74
N GLY A 98 13.58 1.33 -8.89
CA GLY A 98 13.91 1.88 -10.22
C GLY A 98 12.80 2.72 -10.84
N ARG A 99 11.70 2.97 -10.12
CA ARG A 99 10.61 3.87 -10.51
C ARG A 99 10.41 4.96 -9.48
N ASP A 100 10.04 6.15 -9.95
CA ASP A 100 9.70 7.28 -9.09
C ASP A 100 8.21 7.33 -8.74
N ALA A 101 7.37 6.75 -9.61
CA ALA A 101 5.93 6.65 -9.44
C ALA A 101 5.37 5.34 -10.03
N VAL A 102 4.19 4.93 -9.58
CA VAL A 102 3.35 3.91 -10.22
C VAL A 102 2.89 4.43 -11.58
N PRO A 103 3.19 3.75 -12.69
CA PRO A 103 2.66 4.11 -14.01
C PRO A 103 1.12 4.08 -14.05
N GLU A 104 0.52 5.14 -14.59
CA GLU A 104 -0.95 5.25 -14.70
C GLU A 104 -1.57 4.11 -15.52
N GLU A 105 -0.84 3.53 -16.48
CA GLU A 105 -1.29 2.39 -17.27
C GLU A 105 -1.45 1.08 -16.46
N TRP A 106 -0.87 1.02 -15.25
CA TRP A 106 -1.04 -0.11 -14.32
C TRP A 106 -2.21 0.10 -13.37
N VAL A 107 -2.68 1.34 -13.23
CA VAL A 107 -3.76 1.70 -12.34
C VAL A 107 -5.08 1.31 -13.00
N GLY A 108 -5.79 0.40 -12.33
CA GLY A 108 -7.09 -0.09 -12.73
C GLY A 108 -8.21 0.74 -12.12
N GLU A 109 -9.16 0.03 -11.49
CA GLU A 109 -10.30 0.66 -10.84
C GLU A 109 -9.88 1.45 -9.60
N THR A 110 -10.45 2.65 -9.43
CA THR A 110 -10.34 3.49 -8.23
C THR A 110 -11.72 3.65 -7.62
N VAL A 111 -11.83 3.34 -6.33
CA VAL A 111 -13.05 3.47 -5.52
C VAL A 111 -12.73 4.17 -4.20
N THR A 112 -13.75 4.61 -3.46
CA THR A 112 -13.50 5.07 -2.10
C THR A 112 -13.15 3.90 -1.18
N LEU A 113 -12.39 4.15 -0.11
CA LEU A 113 -12.10 3.13 0.90
C LEU A 113 -13.38 2.55 1.53
N ALA A 114 -14.44 3.37 1.65
CA ALA A 114 -15.72 2.90 2.17
C ALA A 114 -16.39 1.89 1.23
N GLU A 115 -16.38 2.15 -0.08
CA GLU A 115 -16.89 1.24 -1.09
C GLU A 115 -16.03 -0.03 -1.17
N PHE A 116 -14.69 0.13 -1.18
CA PHE A 116 -13.76 -1.00 -1.22
C PHE A 116 -13.98 -1.99 -0.06
N LEU A 117 -14.21 -1.46 1.16
CA LEU A 117 -14.49 -2.30 2.34
C LEU A 117 -15.89 -2.93 2.29
N ALA A 118 -16.89 -2.24 1.73
CA ALA A 118 -18.24 -2.77 1.61
C ALA A 118 -18.34 -3.95 0.63
N ASP A 119 -17.53 -3.95 -0.43
CA ASP A 119 -17.48 -5.04 -1.41
C ASP A 119 -16.77 -6.31 -0.88
N ARG A 120 -16.03 -6.20 0.24
CA ARG A 120 -15.28 -7.29 0.87
C ARG A 120 -15.91 -7.85 2.16
N SER A 121 -16.99 -7.24 2.66
CA SER A 121 -17.74 -7.70 3.86
C SER A 121 -18.89 -8.65 3.51
#